data_AF-A0A9Q9M108-F1
#
_entry.id   AF-A0A9Q9M108-F1
#
_cell.length_a   1.000
_cell.length_b   1.000
_cell.length_c   1.000
_cell.angle_alpha   90.00
_cell.angle_beta   90.00
_cell.angle_gamma   90.00
#
_symmetry.space_group_name_H-M   'P 1'
#
loop_
_entity.id
_entity.type
_entity.pdbx_description
1 polymer ?
#
loop_
_entity_poly.entity_id
_entity_poly.type
_entity_poly.pdbx_seq_one_letter_code
_entity_poly.pdbx_strand_id
1 'polypeptide(L)'
;MGIQYGKVTGVDFKEARWIGREIVPSLVILHDTASRIEKGNAARYLQNNDAKVSVQFVIERDGHIEQQVPVNRKASHAGKSEYHGREWCNGFSIGIEMVNPGRMTRASEQSARTWFGQKFSILEYGIEEAETPQHGHGLWMPYTEEQITALVGLLQTLFSSIPSLEDITTHWYVSPGRKVDSNPLFPLEHIRSLILGRTDPAEAELGDAETPAADDFVIISTPGDTLNMRRWPSFNPNVIAQIADETRVPVIASVTVGGREWLKIIFGGIAGWIVKSYAAPVTFSRPGFRGAET
;
A
#
# COMPACT_ATOMS: atom_id res chain seq x y z
N MET A 1 4.13 -0.13 -18.43
CA MET A 1 5.33 0.73 -18.49
C MET A 1 6.53 -0.16 -18.83
N GLY A 2 7.64 0.39 -19.31
CA GLY A 2 8.87 -0.38 -19.58
C GLY A 2 10.08 0.28 -18.94
N ILE A 3 11.27 -0.31 -19.05
CA ILE A 3 12.52 0.28 -18.55
C ILE A 3 13.49 0.51 -19.71
N GLN A 4 13.97 1.74 -19.87
CA GLN A 4 14.98 2.11 -20.85
C GLN A 4 16.14 2.83 -20.16
N TYR A 5 17.36 2.34 -20.34
CA TYR A 5 18.57 2.87 -19.69
C TYR A 5 18.43 3.03 -18.16
N GLY A 6 17.74 2.07 -17.53
CA GLY A 6 17.48 2.06 -16.09
C GLY A 6 16.39 3.03 -15.62
N LYS A 7 15.70 3.73 -16.54
CA LYS A 7 14.59 4.64 -16.25
C LYS A 7 13.25 4.03 -16.64
N VAL A 8 12.24 4.17 -15.80
CA VAL A 8 10.89 3.68 -16.08
C VAL A 8 10.20 4.65 -17.04
N THR A 9 9.75 4.16 -18.19
CA THR A 9 9.07 4.96 -19.20
C THR A 9 7.73 5.47 -18.66
N GLY A 10 7.49 6.78 -18.78
CA GLY A 10 6.27 7.44 -18.30
C GLY A 10 6.31 7.87 -16.82
N VAL A 11 7.44 7.66 -16.13
CA VAL A 11 7.68 8.19 -14.78
C VAL A 11 8.59 9.42 -14.88
N ASP A 12 8.27 10.47 -14.12
CA ASP A 12 9.10 11.68 -14.06
C ASP A 12 10.48 11.35 -13.54
N PHE A 13 11.53 11.70 -14.29
CA PHE A 13 12.91 11.48 -13.89
C PHE A 13 13.59 12.79 -13.47
N LYS A 14 13.93 12.91 -12.18
CA LYS A 14 14.65 14.05 -11.62
C LYS A 14 15.91 13.58 -10.91
N GLU A 15 17.04 13.64 -11.63
CA GLU A 15 18.29 13.04 -11.19
C GLU A 15 18.74 13.53 -9.80
N ALA A 16 19.07 12.59 -8.92
CA ALA A 16 19.64 12.89 -7.61
C ALA A 16 21.12 13.31 -7.72
N ARG A 17 21.57 14.20 -6.84
CA ARG A 17 22.97 14.60 -6.70
C ARG A 17 23.90 13.42 -6.39
N TRP A 18 23.40 12.42 -5.66
CA TRP A 18 24.19 11.29 -5.15
C TRP A 18 23.81 10.00 -5.85
N ILE A 19 24.59 9.60 -6.85
CA ILE A 19 24.43 8.35 -7.59
C ILE A 19 25.72 7.55 -7.51
N GLY A 20 25.62 6.32 -7.04
CA GLY A 20 26.77 5.42 -6.91
C GLY A 20 27.09 4.66 -8.20
N ARG A 21 27.94 3.64 -8.07
CA ARG A 21 28.32 2.72 -9.16
C ARG A 21 27.13 1.92 -9.70
N GLU A 22 27.37 1.19 -10.79
CA GLU A 22 26.41 0.20 -11.31
C GLU A 22 26.17 -0.94 -10.33
N ILE A 23 24.95 -1.47 -10.36
CA ILE A 23 24.50 -2.62 -9.57
C ILE A 23 23.61 -3.52 -10.44
N VAL A 24 23.52 -4.79 -10.04
CA VAL A 24 22.47 -5.71 -10.49
C VAL A 24 21.52 -5.87 -9.30
N PRO A 25 20.35 -5.21 -9.31
CA PRO A 25 19.45 -5.25 -8.16
C PRO A 25 18.76 -6.61 -8.08
N SER A 26 18.68 -7.16 -6.87
CA SER A 26 17.94 -8.38 -6.57
C SER A 26 16.85 -8.21 -5.51
N LEU A 27 16.77 -7.03 -4.89
CA LEU A 27 15.85 -6.73 -3.80
C LEU A 27 15.20 -5.36 -3.98
N VAL A 28 13.92 -5.25 -3.63
CA VAL A 28 13.28 -3.94 -3.38
C VAL A 28 13.15 -3.71 -1.88
N ILE A 29 13.53 -2.52 -1.41
CA ILE A 29 13.39 -2.11 -0.01
C ILE A 29 12.49 -0.89 0.05
N LEU A 30 11.43 -1.01 0.85
CA LEU A 30 10.42 0.01 1.07
C LEU A 30 10.74 0.82 2.32
N HIS A 31 10.55 2.13 2.21
CA HIS A 31 10.86 3.15 3.23
C HIS A 31 9.65 4.06 3.44
N ASP A 32 9.59 4.65 4.63
CA ASP A 32 8.79 5.84 4.89
C ASP A 32 9.71 7.05 4.92
N THR A 33 9.30 8.15 4.30
CA THR A 33 10.14 9.36 4.28
C THR A 33 10.32 9.97 5.67
N ALA A 34 9.43 9.66 6.61
CA ALA A 34 9.36 10.22 7.96
C ALA A 34 9.46 11.76 7.94
N SER A 35 8.82 12.39 6.97
CA SER A 35 8.97 13.81 6.63
C SER A 35 7.63 14.52 6.59
N ARG A 36 7.65 15.81 6.25
CA ARG A 36 6.41 16.50 5.89
C ARG A 36 5.80 15.88 4.64
N ILE A 37 4.47 15.92 4.55
CA ILE A 37 3.69 15.27 3.49
C ILE A 37 3.29 16.22 2.36
N GLU A 38 3.71 17.50 2.40
CA GLU A 38 3.43 18.40 1.28
C GLU A 38 4.15 17.91 0.02
N LYS A 39 3.40 17.85 -1.09
CA LYS A 39 3.89 17.27 -2.34
C LYS A 39 5.23 17.88 -2.77
N GLY A 40 6.19 17.02 -3.08
CA GLY A 40 7.53 17.37 -3.51
C GLY A 40 8.49 17.75 -2.38
N ASN A 41 8.05 17.76 -1.10
CA ASN A 41 8.93 18.05 0.03
C ASN A 41 10.03 16.99 0.17
N ALA A 42 9.63 15.73 0.32
CA ALA A 42 10.54 14.60 0.45
C ALA A 42 11.39 14.42 -0.81
N ALA A 43 10.75 14.45 -1.98
CA ALA A 43 11.40 14.29 -3.27
C ALA A 43 12.55 15.30 -3.46
N ARG A 44 12.31 16.59 -3.20
CA ARG A 44 13.34 17.63 -3.34
C ARG A 44 14.54 17.40 -2.40
N TYR A 45 14.28 16.98 -1.17
CA TYR A 45 15.35 16.67 -0.22
C TYR A 45 16.17 15.46 -0.66
N LEU A 46 15.51 14.37 -1.06
CA LEU A 46 16.18 13.15 -1.52
C LEU A 46 16.96 13.36 -2.82
N GLN A 47 16.50 14.29 -3.67
CA GLN A 47 17.22 14.71 -4.87
C GLN A 47 18.53 15.42 -4.52
N ASN A 48 18.54 16.29 -3.52
CA ASN A 48 19.72 17.06 -3.13
C ASN A 48 19.76 17.38 -1.63
N ASN A 49 20.64 16.71 -0.91
CA ASN A 49 20.89 16.88 0.52
C ASN A 49 22.38 16.70 0.84
N ASP A 50 22.84 17.17 2.00
CA ASP A 50 24.23 16.97 2.43
C ASP A 50 24.44 15.66 3.20
N ALA A 51 23.36 14.96 3.55
CA ALA A 51 23.40 13.64 4.18
C ALA A 51 23.86 12.52 3.23
N LYS A 52 24.02 12.83 1.93
CA LYS A 52 24.44 11.89 0.87
C LYS A 52 23.51 10.69 0.73
N VAL A 53 22.24 10.87 1.06
CA VAL A 53 21.19 9.88 0.85
C VAL A 53 20.51 10.12 -0.49
N SER A 54 20.03 9.04 -1.10
CA SER A 54 19.29 9.06 -2.35
C SER A 54 18.49 7.77 -2.48
N VAL A 55 17.42 7.80 -3.27
CA VAL A 55 16.56 6.64 -3.55
C VAL A 55 16.28 6.55 -5.05
N GLN A 56 15.88 5.38 -5.52
CA GLN A 56 15.49 5.22 -6.92
C GLN A 56 14.14 5.88 -7.16
N PHE A 57 13.17 5.71 -6.26
CA PHE A 57 11.81 6.23 -6.44
C PHE A 57 11.27 6.89 -5.17
N VAL A 58 10.44 7.91 -5.37
CA VAL A 58 9.60 8.54 -4.34
C VAL A 58 8.15 8.47 -4.82
N ILE A 59 7.23 8.02 -3.96
CA ILE A 59 5.79 7.97 -4.24
C ILE A 59 5.06 8.91 -3.29
N GLU A 60 4.51 9.98 -3.87
CA GLU A 60 3.73 11.00 -3.18
C GLU A 60 2.38 10.47 -2.72
N ARG A 61 1.73 11.18 -1.78
CA ARG A 61 0.41 10.79 -1.22
C ARG A 61 -0.70 10.66 -2.26
N ASP A 62 -0.59 11.33 -3.39
CA ASP A 62 -1.54 11.25 -4.51
C ASP A 62 -1.17 10.20 -5.57
N GLY A 63 -0.19 9.33 -5.28
CA GLY A 63 0.28 8.29 -6.20
C GLY A 63 1.23 8.78 -7.29
N HIS A 64 1.59 10.07 -7.32
CA HIS A 64 2.62 10.56 -8.23
C HIS A 64 3.97 9.90 -7.91
N ILE A 65 4.61 9.35 -8.96
CA ILE A 65 5.92 8.68 -8.85
C ILE A 65 6.97 9.61 -9.45
N GLU A 66 8.03 9.87 -8.69
CA GLU A 66 9.26 10.49 -9.16
C GLU A 66 10.42 9.49 -9.08
N GLN A 67 11.12 9.27 -10.18
CA GLN A 67 12.35 8.50 -10.22
C GLN A 67 13.56 9.45 -10.12
N GLN A 68 14.53 9.13 -9.27
CA GLN A 68 15.72 9.98 -9.07
C GLN A 68 17.04 9.30 -9.37
N VAL A 69 17.09 7.97 -9.30
CA VAL A 69 18.28 7.17 -9.62
C VAL A 69 17.90 6.05 -10.59
N PRO A 70 18.68 5.82 -11.67
CA PRO A 70 18.45 4.67 -12.55
C PRO A 70 18.51 3.36 -11.77
N VAL A 71 17.63 2.40 -12.07
CA VAL A 71 17.50 1.13 -11.30
C VAL A 71 18.75 0.25 -11.34
N ASN A 72 19.61 0.41 -12.35
CA ASN A 72 20.91 -0.26 -12.47
C ASN A 72 22.05 0.53 -11.79
N ARG A 73 21.75 1.56 -11.01
CA ARG A 73 22.72 2.37 -10.26
C ARG A 73 22.41 2.33 -8.77
N LYS A 74 23.47 2.32 -7.97
CA LYS A 74 23.38 2.34 -6.51
C LYS A 74 22.81 3.67 -6.03
N ALA A 75 21.71 3.63 -5.29
CA ALA A 75 21.27 4.72 -4.41
C ALA A 75 21.72 4.47 -2.96
N SER A 76 21.75 5.52 -2.13
CA SER A 76 22.19 5.45 -0.74
C SER A 76 20.99 5.55 0.22
N HIS A 77 20.25 4.46 0.40
CA HIS A 77 18.97 4.46 1.12
C HIS A 77 18.96 3.55 2.36
N ALA A 78 19.53 2.34 2.26
CA ALA A 78 19.49 1.33 3.31
C ALA A 78 20.57 1.49 4.39
N GLY A 79 21.67 2.22 4.13
CA GLY A 79 22.77 2.39 5.09
C GLY A 79 23.47 1.07 5.50
N LYS A 80 23.77 0.92 6.80
CA LYS A 80 24.24 -0.36 7.37
C LYS A 80 23.05 -1.32 7.45
N SER A 81 23.07 -2.36 6.63
CA SER A 81 21.97 -3.30 6.43
C SER A 81 22.45 -4.69 6.03
N GLU A 82 21.60 -5.70 6.24
CA GLU A 82 21.81 -7.09 5.85
C GLU A 82 20.48 -7.73 5.43
N TYR A 83 20.51 -8.57 4.41
CA TYR A 83 19.36 -9.37 3.98
C TYR A 83 19.82 -10.79 3.66
N HIS A 84 19.25 -11.78 4.35
CA HIS A 84 19.64 -13.20 4.25
C HIS A 84 21.17 -13.44 4.32
N GLY A 85 21.86 -12.81 5.27
CA GLY A 85 23.31 -12.96 5.43
C GLY A 85 24.16 -12.13 4.44
N ARG A 86 23.54 -11.42 3.51
CA ARG A 86 24.23 -10.52 2.58
C ARG A 86 24.19 -9.08 3.10
N GLU A 87 25.32 -8.60 3.56
CA GLU A 87 25.47 -7.22 4.04
C GLU A 87 25.45 -6.19 2.89
N TRP A 88 25.25 -4.92 3.25
CA TRP A 88 25.33 -3.74 2.39
C TRP A 88 24.27 -3.71 1.28
N CYS A 89 22.99 -3.77 1.67
CA CYS A 89 21.86 -3.90 0.74
C CYS A 89 21.84 -2.85 -0.39
N ASN A 90 22.30 -1.62 -0.15
CA ASN A 90 22.45 -0.60 -1.19
C ASN A 90 23.14 -1.13 -2.46
N GLY A 91 24.11 -2.04 -2.32
CA GLY A 91 24.86 -2.60 -3.45
C GLY A 91 24.07 -3.54 -4.36
N PHE A 92 22.85 -3.91 -3.99
CA PHE A 92 22.00 -4.85 -4.73
C PHE A 92 20.50 -4.59 -4.56
N SER A 93 20.10 -3.42 -4.08
CA SER A 93 18.69 -3.10 -3.87
C SER A 93 18.23 -1.83 -4.58
N ILE A 94 16.94 -1.81 -4.89
CA ILE A 94 16.17 -0.62 -5.27
C ILE A 94 15.47 -0.10 -4.02
N GLY A 95 15.68 1.17 -3.67
CA GLY A 95 14.97 1.88 -2.62
C GLY A 95 13.77 2.65 -3.18
N ILE A 96 12.60 2.43 -2.58
CA ILE A 96 11.37 3.17 -2.86
C ILE A 96 10.90 3.84 -1.57
N GLU A 97 10.77 5.16 -1.61
CA GLU A 97 10.29 5.99 -0.51
C GLU A 97 8.80 6.28 -0.67
N MET A 98 8.01 5.91 0.34
CA MET A 98 6.60 6.27 0.43
C MET A 98 6.48 7.52 1.29
N VAL A 99 5.89 8.59 0.75
CA VAL A 99 5.70 9.82 1.52
C VAL A 99 4.77 9.56 2.70
N ASN A 100 5.32 9.66 3.91
CA ASN A 100 4.63 9.38 5.16
C ASN A 100 5.30 10.16 6.32
N PRO A 101 4.56 10.68 7.32
CA PRO A 101 5.16 11.37 8.45
C PRO A 101 5.94 10.46 9.41
N GLY A 102 5.84 9.14 9.26
CA GLY A 102 6.44 8.16 10.13
C GLY A 102 5.76 8.10 11.50
N ARG A 103 6.51 7.67 12.52
CA ARG A 103 5.99 7.50 13.88
C ARG A 103 5.58 8.84 14.49
N MET A 104 4.40 8.88 15.08
CA MET A 104 3.86 10.03 15.81
C MET A 104 3.55 9.69 17.26
N THR A 105 3.45 10.72 18.08
CA THR A 105 2.99 10.65 19.47
C THR A 105 1.65 11.33 19.63
N ARG A 106 0.88 10.94 20.66
CA ARG A 106 -0.42 11.57 20.93
C ARG A 106 -0.21 13.00 21.41
N ALA A 107 -0.87 13.96 20.76
CA ALA A 107 -0.80 15.38 21.11
C ALA A 107 -2.07 15.86 21.83
N SER A 108 -3.22 15.29 21.46
CA SER A 108 -4.51 15.38 22.14
C SER A 108 -5.34 14.13 21.82
N GLU A 109 -6.57 14.05 22.32
CA GLU A 109 -7.50 12.97 21.94
C GLU A 109 -7.73 12.91 20.42
N GLN A 110 -7.71 14.07 19.75
CA GLN A 110 -8.03 14.22 18.33
C GLN A 110 -6.81 14.44 17.43
N SER A 111 -5.60 14.56 17.99
CA SER A 111 -4.42 14.90 17.18
C SER A 111 -3.17 14.11 17.54
N ALA A 112 -2.41 13.76 16.50
CA ALA A 112 -1.08 13.15 16.59
C ALA A 112 -0.01 14.18 16.22
N ARG A 113 1.17 14.08 16.83
CA ARG A 113 2.32 14.97 16.60
C ARG A 113 3.49 14.17 16.05
N THR A 114 4.04 14.68 14.95
CA THR A 114 5.28 14.18 14.33
C THR A 114 6.52 14.58 15.12
N TRP A 115 7.64 13.91 14.85
CA TRP A 115 8.92 14.27 15.46
C TRP A 115 9.41 15.68 15.07
N PHE A 116 8.98 16.20 13.92
CA PHE A 116 9.24 17.58 13.46
C PHE A 116 8.15 18.59 13.89
N GLY A 117 7.28 18.21 14.82
CA GLY A 117 6.37 19.11 15.53
C GLY A 117 5.05 19.43 14.82
N GLN A 118 4.86 19.00 13.57
CA GLN A 118 3.57 19.12 12.86
C GLN A 118 2.53 18.22 13.51
N LYS A 119 1.29 18.71 13.59
CA LYS A 119 0.15 17.96 14.11
C LYS A 119 -0.79 17.58 12.98
N PHE A 120 -1.36 16.38 13.07
CA PHE A 120 -2.38 15.87 12.17
C PHE A 120 -3.63 15.49 12.94
N SER A 121 -4.79 15.70 12.34
CA SER A 121 -6.08 15.20 12.86
C SER A 121 -6.11 13.68 12.76
N ILE A 122 -6.40 13.00 13.87
CA ILE A 122 -6.45 11.53 13.92
C ILE A 122 -7.59 11.01 13.03
N LEU A 123 -8.76 11.64 13.13
CA LEU A 123 -9.94 11.23 12.38
C LEU A 123 -9.78 11.49 10.87
N GLU A 124 -9.33 12.69 10.50
CA GLU A 124 -9.21 13.10 9.08
C GLU A 124 -8.22 12.22 8.32
N TYR A 125 -7.09 11.88 8.95
CA TYR A 125 -6.04 11.09 8.32
C TYR A 125 -6.11 9.60 8.64
N GLY A 126 -7.15 9.15 9.35
CA GLY A 126 -7.31 7.76 9.77
C GLY A 126 -6.10 7.22 10.53
N ILE A 127 -5.49 8.05 11.39
CA ILE A 127 -4.28 7.68 12.12
C ILE A 127 -4.62 6.62 13.16
N GLU A 128 -3.86 5.52 13.16
CA GLU A 128 -4.10 4.39 14.03
C GLU A 128 -3.01 4.27 15.08
N GLU A 129 -3.40 3.82 16.26
CA GLU A 129 -2.46 3.44 17.30
C GLU A 129 -2.06 1.99 17.10
N ALA A 130 -0.76 1.72 17.03
CA ALA A 130 -0.24 0.38 16.84
C ALA A 130 1.04 0.16 17.65
N GLU A 131 1.20 -1.05 18.15
CA GLU A 131 2.39 -1.52 18.85
C GLU A 131 2.83 -2.86 18.27
N THR A 132 4.10 -2.95 17.89
CA THR A 132 4.72 -4.20 17.42
C THR A 132 6.13 -4.30 18.02
N PRO A 133 6.72 -5.51 18.11
CA PRO A 133 8.08 -5.67 18.59
C PRO A 133 9.12 -4.85 17.81
N GLN A 134 8.88 -4.61 16.52
CA GLN A 134 9.80 -3.94 15.61
C GLN A 134 9.69 -2.41 15.68
N HIS A 135 8.48 -1.90 15.95
CA HIS A 135 8.19 -0.46 15.86
C HIS A 135 8.01 0.19 17.24
N GLY A 136 7.73 -0.62 18.27
CA GLY A 136 7.20 -0.15 19.55
C GLY A 136 5.82 0.50 19.39
N HIS A 137 5.32 1.08 20.48
CA HIS A 137 4.05 1.80 20.51
C HIS A 137 4.09 3.13 19.76
N GLY A 138 3.11 3.44 18.91
CA GLY A 138 3.01 4.76 18.29
C GLY A 138 1.71 5.00 17.56
N LEU A 139 1.54 6.23 17.09
CA LEU A 139 0.49 6.58 16.13
C LEU A 139 1.06 6.63 14.72
N TRP A 140 0.35 6.03 13.78
CA TRP A 140 0.82 5.79 12.42
C TRP A 140 -0.23 6.21 11.40
N MET A 141 0.21 6.91 10.35
CA MET A 141 -0.65 7.32 9.26
C MET A 141 -0.69 6.22 8.19
N PRO A 142 -1.87 5.76 7.75
CA PRO A 142 -1.99 4.78 6.69
C PRO A 142 -1.56 5.35 5.33
N TYR A 143 -1.18 4.46 4.43
CA TYR A 143 -0.89 4.77 3.03
C TYR A 143 -2.20 5.01 2.27
N THR A 144 -2.21 5.97 1.33
CA THR A 144 -3.40 6.21 0.50
C THR A 144 -3.62 5.08 -0.50
N GLU A 145 -4.84 4.95 -1.03
CA GLU A 145 -5.13 3.99 -2.09
C GLU A 145 -4.31 4.29 -3.36
N GLU A 146 -4.12 5.57 -3.66
CA GLU A 146 -3.32 6.05 -4.79
C GLU A 146 -1.84 5.67 -4.65
N GLN A 147 -1.28 5.80 -3.44
CA GLN A 147 0.09 5.37 -3.14
C GLN A 147 0.29 3.87 -3.37
N ILE A 148 -0.62 3.05 -2.84
CA ILE A 148 -0.53 1.59 -2.96
C ILE A 148 -0.71 1.16 -4.42
N THR A 149 -1.65 1.77 -5.13
CA THR A 149 -1.89 1.50 -6.56
C THR A 149 -0.65 1.83 -7.40
N ALA A 150 -0.07 3.01 -7.18
CA ALA A 150 1.16 3.45 -7.85
C ALA A 150 2.34 2.51 -7.56
N LEU A 151 2.50 2.11 -6.29
CA LEU A 151 3.54 1.18 -5.87
C LEU A 151 3.39 -0.18 -6.55
N VAL A 152 2.18 -0.75 -6.58
CA VAL A 152 1.92 -2.04 -7.23
C VAL A 152 2.24 -1.96 -8.73
N GLY A 153 1.77 -0.93 -9.43
CA GLY A 153 2.06 -0.75 -10.86
C GLY A 153 3.56 -0.56 -11.15
N LEU A 154 4.27 0.15 -10.28
CA LEU A 154 5.73 0.29 -10.34
C LEU A 154 6.43 -1.05 -10.15
N LEU A 155 6.08 -1.80 -9.09
CA LEU A 155 6.66 -3.09 -8.79
C LEU A 155 6.41 -4.11 -9.90
N GLN A 156 5.20 -4.17 -10.47
CA GLN A 156 4.92 -5.01 -11.64
C GLN A 156 5.86 -4.69 -12.82
N THR A 157 6.10 -3.40 -13.07
CA THR A 157 7.03 -2.96 -14.12
C THR A 157 8.47 -3.36 -13.80
N LEU A 158 8.91 -3.18 -12.56
CA LEU A 158 10.26 -3.54 -12.12
C LEU A 158 10.51 -5.05 -12.24
N PHE A 159 9.61 -5.88 -11.68
CA PHE A 159 9.77 -7.34 -11.66
C PHE A 159 9.61 -7.98 -13.04
N SER A 160 8.76 -7.42 -13.92
CA SER A 160 8.67 -7.90 -15.32
C SER A 160 9.88 -7.51 -16.17
N SER A 161 10.57 -6.40 -15.83
CA SER A 161 11.67 -5.86 -16.65
C SER A 161 13.07 -6.23 -16.12
N ILE A 162 13.20 -6.63 -14.86
CA ILE A 162 14.48 -6.89 -14.19
C ILE A 162 14.48 -8.33 -13.66
N PRO A 163 14.97 -9.31 -14.45
CA PRO A 163 14.90 -10.73 -14.10
C PRO A 163 15.67 -11.11 -12.82
N SER A 164 16.60 -10.27 -12.37
CA SER A 164 17.37 -10.52 -11.15
C SER A 164 16.64 -10.12 -9.86
N LEU A 165 15.51 -9.40 -9.94
CA LEU A 165 14.71 -9.06 -8.76
C LEU A 165 13.99 -10.30 -8.22
N GLU A 166 14.25 -10.61 -6.95
CA GLU A 166 13.76 -11.82 -6.30
C GLU A 166 12.76 -11.51 -5.20
N ASP A 167 12.90 -10.37 -4.50
CA ASP A 167 12.09 -10.11 -3.31
C ASP A 167 11.79 -8.64 -3.01
N ILE A 168 10.83 -8.41 -2.12
CA ILE A 168 10.39 -7.10 -1.63
C ILE A 168 10.36 -7.13 -0.10
N THR A 169 11.05 -6.20 0.56
CA THR A 169 11.09 -6.12 2.02
C THR A 169 11.02 -4.68 2.52
N THR A 170 11.03 -4.49 3.84
CA THR A 170 11.02 -3.19 4.52
C THR A 170 12.40 -2.83 5.07
N HIS A 171 12.63 -1.54 5.31
CA HIS A 171 13.91 -1.07 5.83
C HIS A 171 14.23 -1.57 7.25
N TRP A 172 13.22 -1.67 8.14
CA TRP A 172 13.37 -2.19 9.48
C TRP A 172 13.82 -3.66 9.47
N TYR A 173 13.37 -4.43 8.48
CA TYR A 173 13.74 -5.83 8.35
C TYR A 173 15.22 -6.00 8.04
N VAL A 174 15.75 -5.21 7.11
CA VAL A 174 17.18 -5.26 6.74
C VAL A 174 18.08 -4.49 7.71
N SER A 175 17.53 -3.80 8.70
CA SER A 175 18.26 -2.95 9.64
C SER A 175 17.60 -2.93 11.02
N PRO A 176 17.43 -4.11 11.64
CA PRO A 176 16.68 -4.24 12.89
C PRO A 176 17.30 -3.39 14.00
N GLY A 177 16.45 -2.72 14.77
CA GLY A 177 16.84 -1.83 15.88
C GLY A 177 17.40 -0.46 15.47
N ARG A 178 17.86 -0.28 14.23
CA ARG A 178 18.30 1.02 13.70
C ARG A 178 17.17 1.76 12.99
N LYS A 179 16.25 1.00 12.36
CA LYS A 179 15.17 1.50 11.51
C LYS A 179 13.84 0.92 11.93
N VAL A 180 12.79 1.70 11.72
CA VAL A 180 11.40 1.39 12.10
C VAL A 180 10.44 1.63 10.93
N ASP A 181 10.96 1.92 9.74
CA ASP A 181 10.22 2.12 8.51
C ASP A 181 10.31 0.89 7.61
N SER A 182 9.36 0.60 6.73
CA SER A 182 8.01 1.15 6.63
C SER A 182 7.16 0.87 7.87
N ASN A 183 6.22 1.76 8.20
CA ASN A 183 5.37 1.69 9.37
C ASN A 183 4.52 0.40 9.45
N PRO A 184 3.97 0.03 10.64
CA PRO A 184 3.32 -1.27 10.84
C PRO A 184 1.99 -1.43 10.09
N LEU A 185 1.43 -0.36 9.53
CA LEU A 185 0.21 -0.42 8.70
C LEU A 185 0.52 -0.76 7.24
N PHE A 186 1.80 -0.86 6.87
CA PHE A 186 2.20 -1.16 5.51
C PHE A 186 1.81 -2.59 5.10
N PRO A 187 1.07 -2.79 4.00
CA PRO A 187 0.53 -4.09 3.63
C PRO A 187 1.56 -4.96 2.88
N LEU A 188 2.74 -5.21 3.46
CA LEU A 188 3.87 -5.88 2.79
C LEU A 188 3.46 -7.24 2.21
N GLU A 189 2.90 -8.13 3.02
CA GLU A 189 2.54 -9.49 2.59
C GLU A 189 1.50 -9.48 1.45
N HIS A 190 0.61 -8.49 1.44
CA HIS A 190 -0.35 -8.35 0.35
C HIS A 190 0.37 -7.97 -0.95
N ILE A 191 1.25 -6.98 -0.90
CA ILE A 191 2.02 -6.54 -2.07
C ILE A 191 2.94 -7.66 -2.56
N ARG A 192 3.65 -8.36 -1.67
CA ARG A 192 4.47 -9.53 -2.02
C ARG A 192 3.64 -10.58 -2.77
N SER A 193 2.45 -10.91 -2.27
CA SER A 193 1.55 -11.87 -2.93
C SER A 193 1.10 -11.42 -4.32
N LEU A 194 0.91 -10.12 -4.55
CA LEU A 194 0.52 -9.59 -5.87
C LEU A 194 1.66 -9.60 -6.88
N ILE A 195 2.90 -9.40 -6.43
CA ILE A 195 4.06 -9.21 -7.31
C ILE A 195 4.84 -10.50 -7.54
N LEU A 196 5.10 -11.25 -6.47
CA LEU A 196 5.92 -12.47 -6.52
C LEU A 196 5.07 -13.73 -6.78
N GLY A 197 3.75 -13.58 -6.77
CA GLY A 197 2.83 -14.70 -6.62
C GLY A 197 2.92 -15.30 -5.21
N ARG A 198 2.00 -16.20 -4.88
CA ARG A 198 2.21 -17.07 -3.72
C ARG A 198 3.11 -18.23 -4.15
N THR A 199 4.06 -18.63 -3.31
CA THR A 199 4.38 -20.07 -3.21
C THR A 199 3.17 -20.77 -2.58
N ASP A 200 2.10 -20.86 -3.35
CA ASP A 200 0.97 -21.72 -3.10
C ASP A 200 0.47 -22.12 -4.51
N PRO A 201 0.31 -23.41 -4.86
CA PRO A 201 0.22 -23.88 -6.26
C PRO A 201 -1.01 -23.44 -7.06
N ALA A 202 -1.82 -22.52 -6.55
CA ALA A 202 -3.07 -22.10 -7.14
C ALA A 202 -3.11 -20.57 -7.31
N GLU A 203 -3.11 -20.19 -8.59
CA GLU A 203 -3.87 -19.07 -9.16
C GLU A 203 -3.16 -17.71 -9.36
N ALA A 204 -3.14 -17.33 -10.63
CA ALA A 204 -2.54 -16.15 -11.22
C ALA A 204 -3.61 -15.12 -11.66
N GLU A 205 -3.15 -13.87 -11.76
CA GLU A 205 -3.71 -12.69 -12.45
C GLU A 205 -4.78 -11.84 -11.74
N LEU A 206 -4.53 -10.52 -11.76
CA LEU A 206 -5.39 -9.42 -11.29
C LEU A 206 -6.39 -9.07 -12.40
N GLY A 207 -7.68 -9.08 -12.09
CA GLY A 207 -8.73 -8.56 -12.99
C GLY A 207 -9.00 -7.07 -12.78
N ASP A 208 -9.41 -6.38 -13.84
CA ASP A 208 -9.80 -4.97 -13.81
C ASP A 208 -10.98 -4.71 -12.84
N ALA A 209 -10.96 -3.57 -12.15
CA ALA A 209 -12.04 -3.19 -11.23
C ALA A 209 -13.28 -2.73 -12.00
N GLU A 210 -14.40 -3.43 -11.83
CA GLU A 210 -15.69 -3.02 -12.41
C GLU A 210 -16.43 -2.05 -11.47
N THR A 211 -17.06 -1.02 -12.06
CA THR A 211 -17.91 -0.06 -11.36
C THR A 211 -19.37 -0.55 -11.43
N PRO A 212 -19.97 -1.04 -10.33
CA PRO A 212 -21.37 -1.48 -10.33
C PRO A 212 -22.33 -0.27 -10.41
N ALA A 213 -23.58 -0.54 -10.80
CA ALA A 213 -24.63 0.48 -10.88
C ALA A 213 -24.92 1.10 -9.49
N ALA A 214 -25.34 2.37 -9.47
CA ALA A 214 -25.49 3.20 -8.26
C ALA A 214 -26.45 2.67 -7.17
N ASP A 215 -27.17 1.56 -7.42
CA ASP A 215 -28.21 0.99 -6.56
C ASP A 215 -27.96 -0.49 -6.19
N ASP A 216 -26.72 -0.98 -6.33
CA ASP A 216 -26.39 -2.37 -5.98
C ASP A 216 -26.21 -2.56 -4.47
N PHE A 217 -27.00 -3.47 -3.90
CA PHE A 217 -26.92 -3.87 -2.48
C PHE A 217 -26.69 -5.36 -2.36
N VAL A 218 -25.97 -5.75 -1.32
CA VAL A 218 -25.86 -7.15 -0.89
C VAL A 218 -26.32 -7.32 0.55
N ILE A 219 -26.82 -8.52 0.85
CA ILE A 219 -27.10 -8.99 2.21
C ILE A 219 -25.93 -9.89 2.63
N ILE A 220 -25.36 -9.64 3.80
CA ILE A 220 -24.35 -10.54 4.39
C ILE A 220 -25.00 -11.87 4.71
N SER A 221 -24.34 -12.96 4.31
CA SER A 221 -24.78 -14.34 4.53
C SER A 221 -23.68 -15.11 5.26
N THR A 222 -23.69 -14.98 6.59
CA THR A 222 -22.81 -15.68 7.53
C THR A 222 -23.64 -16.22 8.71
N PRO A 223 -24.44 -17.29 8.52
CA PRO A 223 -25.39 -17.77 9.52
C PRO A 223 -24.77 -17.95 10.92
N GLY A 224 -25.23 -17.16 11.88
CA GLY A 224 -24.78 -17.21 13.27
C GLY A 224 -23.39 -16.63 13.54
N ASP A 225 -22.80 -15.90 12.58
CA ASP A 225 -21.48 -15.28 12.70
C ASP A 225 -21.48 -13.86 12.09
N THR A 226 -20.31 -13.24 12.02
CA THR A 226 -20.06 -11.94 11.40
C THR A 226 -19.13 -12.08 10.19
N LEU A 227 -19.28 -11.17 9.22
CA LEU A 227 -18.33 -11.02 8.13
C LEU A 227 -17.33 -9.91 8.45
N ASN A 228 -16.04 -10.23 8.35
CA ASN A 228 -14.99 -9.23 8.47
C ASN A 228 -15.00 -8.28 7.27
N MET A 229 -15.24 -6.99 7.52
CA MET A 229 -14.96 -5.90 6.60
C MET A 229 -13.52 -5.46 6.77
N ARG A 230 -12.83 -5.29 5.66
CA ARG A 230 -11.38 -5.17 5.62
C ARG A 230 -10.94 -3.90 4.91
N ARG A 231 -9.79 -3.35 5.30
CA ARG A 231 -9.23 -2.18 4.61
C ARG A 231 -8.85 -2.49 3.17
N TRP A 232 -8.45 -3.73 2.89
CA TRP A 232 -8.02 -4.20 1.57
C TRP A 232 -8.66 -5.57 1.27
N PRO A 233 -8.85 -5.94 -0.02
CA PRO A 233 -9.40 -7.22 -0.45
C PRO A 233 -8.40 -8.38 -0.24
N SER A 234 -8.09 -8.68 1.03
CA SER A 234 -7.10 -9.68 1.45
C SER A 234 -7.45 -10.27 2.80
N PHE A 235 -7.07 -11.52 3.08
CA PHE A 235 -7.27 -12.14 4.40
C PHE A 235 -6.20 -11.78 5.44
N ASN A 236 -5.13 -11.07 5.03
CA ASN A 236 -4.10 -10.57 5.95
C ASN A 236 -4.73 -9.69 7.05
N PRO A 237 -4.09 -9.54 8.22
CA PRO A 237 -4.62 -8.72 9.31
C PRO A 237 -4.87 -7.26 8.88
N ASN A 238 -6.12 -6.93 8.57
CA ASN A 238 -6.55 -5.61 8.11
C ASN A 238 -8.07 -5.39 8.34
N VAL A 239 -8.65 -6.11 9.30
CA VAL A 239 -10.07 -6.03 9.62
C VAL A 239 -10.34 -4.66 10.25
N ILE A 240 -11.31 -3.95 9.70
CA ILE A 240 -11.71 -2.60 10.14
C ILE A 240 -13.13 -2.57 10.70
N ALA A 241 -13.95 -3.59 10.42
CA ALA A 241 -15.22 -3.81 11.10
C ALA A 241 -15.66 -5.27 11.00
N GLN A 242 -16.61 -5.66 11.85
CA GLN A 242 -17.35 -6.91 11.73
C GLN A 242 -18.82 -6.59 11.44
N ILE A 243 -19.37 -7.20 10.40
CA ILE A 243 -20.73 -6.97 9.93
C ILE A 243 -21.57 -8.17 10.30
N ALA A 244 -22.68 -7.96 11.00
CA ALA A 244 -23.58 -9.04 11.38
C ALA A 244 -24.22 -9.71 10.16
N ASP A 245 -24.55 -10.99 10.29
CA ASP A 245 -25.41 -11.70 9.35
C ASP A 245 -26.71 -10.91 9.04
N GLU A 246 -27.26 -11.12 7.85
CA GLU A 246 -28.46 -10.45 7.33
C GLU A 246 -28.34 -8.91 7.18
N THR A 247 -27.18 -8.32 7.47
CA THR A 247 -26.96 -6.88 7.28
C THR A 247 -26.95 -6.52 5.80
N ARG A 248 -27.70 -5.48 5.43
CA ARG A 248 -27.74 -4.92 4.07
C ARG A 248 -26.70 -3.82 3.93
N VAL A 249 -25.84 -3.93 2.92
CA VAL A 249 -24.78 -2.95 2.64
C VAL A 249 -24.75 -2.56 1.16
N PRO A 250 -24.53 -1.28 0.84
CA PRO A 250 -24.35 -0.82 -0.53
C PRO A 250 -22.99 -1.30 -1.07
N VAL A 251 -22.96 -1.73 -2.32
CA VAL A 251 -21.73 -2.08 -3.05
C VAL A 251 -21.34 -0.90 -3.92
N ILE A 252 -20.07 -0.49 -3.84
CA ILE A 252 -19.53 0.65 -4.58
C ILE A 252 -18.43 0.27 -5.57
N ALA A 253 -17.84 -0.91 -5.45
CA ALA A 253 -16.89 -1.47 -6.42
C ALA A 253 -16.76 -2.99 -6.25
N SER A 254 -16.21 -3.68 -7.25
CA SER A 254 -15.79 -5.07 -7.10
C SER A 254 -14.42 -5.31 -7.73
N VAL A 255 -13.69 -6.30 -7.22
CA VAL A 255 -12.38 -6.71 -7.75
C VAL A 255 -12.16 -8.19 -7.51
N THR A 256 -11.43 -8.85 -8.39
CA THR A 256 -10.96 -10.23 -8.16
C THR A 256 -9.50 -10.21 -7.71
N VAL A 257 -9.22 -10.71 -6.51
CA VAL A 257 -7.87 -10.79 -5.94
C VAL A 257 -7.62 -12.21 -5.42
N GLY A 258 -6.63 -12.88 -6.01
CA GLY A 258 -6.25 -14.25 -5.65
C GLY A 258 -7.40 -15.25 -5.86
N GLY A 259 -8.03 -15.21 -7.04
CA GLY A 259 -9.14 -16.09 -7.42
C GLY A 259 -10.46 -15.85 -6.68
N ARG A 260 -10.52 -14.84 -5.80
CA ARG A 260 -11.70 -14.51 -5.00
C ARG A 260 -12.25 -13.16 -5.40
N GLU A 261 -13.56 -13.09 -5.58
CA GLU A 261 -14.26 -11.83 -5.79
C GLU A 261 -14.45 -11.11 -4.44
N TRP A 262 -14.16 -9.82 -4.45
CA TRP A 262 -14.31 -8.91 -3.33
C TRP A 262 -15.24 -7.78 -3.71
N LEU A 263 -16.07 -7.35 -2.76
CA LEU A 263 -16.95 -6.21 -2.90
C LEU A 263 -16.45 -5.08 -2.01
N LYS A 264 -16.26 -3.88 -2.56
CA LYS A 264 -16.10 -2.66 -1.78
C LYS A 264 -17.49 -2.17 -1.39
N ILE A 265 -17.69 -1.91 -0.10
CA ILE A 265 -18.97 -1.53 0.50
C ILE A 265 -18.81 -0.34 1.44
N ILE A 266 -19.91 0.32 1.79
CA ILE A 266 -19.95 1.35 2.85
C ILE A 266 -20.73 0.78 4.04
N PHE A 267 -20.10 0.72 5.22
CA PHE A 267 -20.73 0.27 6.45
C PHE A 267 -20.29 1.17 7.61
N GLY A 268 -21.24 1.64 8.44
CA GLY A 268 -20.93 2.54 9.54
C GLY A 268 -20.29 3.88 9.13
N GLY A 269 -20.50 4.32 7.88
CA GLY A 269 -19.92 5.55 7.33
C GLY A 269 -18.48 5.41 6.81
N ILE A 270 -17.89 4.21 6.82
CA ILE A 270 -16.56 3.94 6.28
C ILE A 270 -16.63 2.95 5.11
N ALA A 271 -15.73 3.11 4.14
CA ALA A 271 -15.59 2.19 3.02
C ALA A 271 -14.63 1.03 3.37
N GLY A 272 -14.96 -0.18 2.93
CA GLY A 272 -14.15 -1.37 3.16
C GLY A 272 -14.46 -2.51 2.19
N TRP A 273 -13.70 -3.58 2.25
CA TRP A 273 -13.80 -4.74 1.38
C TRP A 273 -14.34 -5.94 2.14
N ILE A 274 -15.28 -6.64 1.53
CA ILE A 274 -15.82 -7.92 2.00
C ILE A 274 -15.64 -8.98 0.92
N VAL A 275 -15.58 -10.25 1.34
CA VAL A 275 -15.47 -11.37 0.40
C VAL A 275 -16.86 -11.66 -0.17
N LYS A 276 -17.00 -11.64 -1.50
CA LYS A 276 -18.30 -11.75 -2.18
C LYS A 276 -19.02 -13.07 -1.90
N SER A 277 -18.29 -14.16 -1.66
CA SER A 277 -18.89 -15.48 -1.36
C SER A 277 -19.75 -15.52 -0.10
N TYR A 278 -19.66 -14.51 0.76
CA TYR A 278 -20.49 -14.34 1.96
C TYR A 278 -21.51 -13.20 1.82
N ALA A 279 -21.83 -12.81 0.59
CA ALA A 279 -22.74 -11.72 0.29
C ALA A 279 -23.69 -12.11 -0.85
N ALA A 280 -24.99 -12.07 -0.60
CA ALA A 280 -26.02 -12.41 -1.59
C ALA A 280 -26.58 -11.13 -2.23
N PRO A 281 -26.80 -11.10 -3.56
CA PRO A 281 -27.41 -9.94 -4.22
C PRO A 281 -28.84 -9.72 -3.74
N VAL A 282 -29.22 -8.44 -3.58
CA VAL A 282 -30.60 -8.06 -3.28
C VAL A 282 -31.37 -7.88 -4.58
N THR A 283 -32.24 -8.84 -4.94
CA THR A 283 -33.17 -8.66 -6.05
C THR A 283 -34.41 -7.87 -5.60
N PHE A 284 -34.61 -6.70 -6.20
CA PHE A 284 -35.86 -5.95 -6.04
C PHE A 284 -36.98 -6.60 -6.88
N SER A 285 -37.90 -7.33 -6.26
CA SER A 285 -39.20 -7.59 -6.88
C SER A 285 -40.02 -6.29 -6.81
N ARG A 286 -40.15 -5.58 -7.94
CA ARG A 286 -41.15 -4.49 -8.05
C ARG A 286 -42.54 -5.10 -7.82
N PRO A 287 -43.38 -4.57 -6.90
CA PRO A 287 -44.75 -5.02 -6.76
C PRO A 287 -45.48 -4.80 -8.09
N GLY A 288 -46.09 -5.87 -8.61
CA GLY A 288 -46.82 -5.83 -9.87
C GLY A 288 -47.96 -4.82 -9.83
N PHE A 289 -47.90 -3.83 -10.72
CA PHE A 289 -49.08 -3.07 -11.11
C PHE A 289 -50.09 -4.07 -11.71
N ARG A 290 -51.15 -4.41 -10.97
CA ARG A 290 -52.36 -4.95 -11.59
C ARG A 290 -53.02 -3.82 -12.37
N GLY A 291 -52.71 -3.75 -13.66
CA GLY A 291 -53.51 -2.98 -14.61
C GLY A 291 -54.92 -3.56 -14.64
N ALA A 292 -55.91 -2.68 -14.51
CA ALA A 292 -57.31 -2.99 -14.70
C ALA A 292 -57.55 -3.46 -16.15
N GLU A 293 -58.25 -4.58 -16.31
CA GLU A 293 -58.90 -4.94 -17.57
C GLU A 293 -60.23 -4.17 -17.66
N THR A 294 -60.34 -3.39 -18.74
CA THR A 294 -61.52 -2.78 -19.41
C THR A 294 -62.52 -1.98 -18.58
#